data_AF-A0A0D3K9J7-F1
#
_entry.id   AF-A0A0D3K9J7-F1
#
_cell.length_a   1.000
_cell.length_b   1.000
_cell.length_c   1.000
_cell.angle_alpha   90.00
_cell.angle_beta   90.00
_cell.angle_gamma   90.00
#
_symmetry.space_group_name_H-M   'P 1'
#
loop_
_entity.id
_entity.type
_entity.pdbx_description
1 polymer ?
#
loop_
_entity_poly.entity_id
_entity_poly.type
_entity_poly.pdbx_seq_one_letter_code
_entity_poly.pdbx_strand_id
1 'polypeptide(L)'
;MSASTFSNWANLVDACQDYAQRSGWRFNRVEFMRLDGPQPNAALHEARLRAMPAVLEYGQRLQSAAEVGSSESELLQEFLCCQKLVSSEAVLNAIISICKALELPGFDGKATAGRGSGSGFDVAYHDMTAPLEVIARRLRNHLAMIDANEEARERRNARVLQASFITEFGLEHGLPEVRDPTAEAMLSDFLLRVTEWGRRDRASAERVKSLNLEGQVPPGRAHAATRAALSRWVEQNQREVLIGGAVAVASLAVGAALFAGLAKGRR
;
A
#
# COMPACT_ATOMS: atom_id res chain seq x y z
N MET A 1 -19.18 -0.86 16.49
CA MET A 1 -17.73 -1.11 16.60
C MET A 1 -17.43 -2.30 15.69
N SER A 2 -16.62 -2.12 14.66
CA SER A 2 -16.21 -3.23 13.78
C SER A 2 -15.18 -4.07 14.53
N ALA A 3 -15.46 -5.36 14.74
CA ALA A 3 -14.49 -6.26 15.35
C ALA A 3 -13.14 -6.21 14.59
N SER A 4 -12.02 -6.13 15.30
CA SER A 4 -10.69 -6.17 14.70
C SER A 4 -10.52 -7.46 13.88
N THR A 5 -9.95 -7.36 12.69
CA THR A 5 -9.62 -8.55 11.88
C THR A 5 -8.42 -9.32 12.45
N PHE A 6 -7.63 -8.67 13.30
CA PHE A 6 -6.40 -9.19 13.89
C PHE A 6 -6.63 -9.37 15.39
N SER A 7 -6.96 -10.60 15.78
CA SER A 7 -7.38 -10.95 17.15
C SER A 7 -6.31 -10.61 18.18
N ASN A 8 -5.04 -10.96 17.90
CA ASN A 8 -3.95 -10.72 18.84
C ASN A 8 -3.60 -9.23 19.00
N TRP A 9 -4.03 -8.40 18.04
CA TRP A 9 -3.83 -6.95 18.03
C TRP A 9 -5.09 -6.15 18.36
N ALA A 10 -6.22 -6.81 18.60
CA ALA A 10 -7.53 -6.17 18.73
C ALA A 10 -7.56 -5.10 19.82
N ASN A 11 -7.07 -5.42 21.03
CA ASN A 11 -7.07 -4.47 22.14
C ASN A 11 -6.21 -3.24 21.86
N LEU A 12 -5.07 -3.40 21.18
CA LEU A 12 -4.22 -2.27 20.80
C LEU A 12 -4.92 -1.39 19.76
N VAL A 13 -5.47 -2.01 18.72
CA VAL A 13 -6.15 -1.31 17.62
C VAL A 13 -7.37 -0.54 18.15
N ASP A 14 -8.17 -1.15 19.02
CA ASP A 14 -9.34 -0.52 19.62
C ASP A 14 -8.94 0.65 20.53
N ALA A 15 -7.93 0.47 21.38
CA ALA A 15 -7.41 1.54 22.23
C ALA A 15 -6.80 2.71 21.44
N CYS A 16 -6.20 2.41 20.28
CA CYS A 16 -5.56 3.40 19.41
C CYS A 16 -6.47 3.96 18.32
N GLN A 17 -7.74 3.56 18.24
CA GLN A 17 -8.61 3.87 17.10
C GLN A 17 -8.73 5.39 16.84
N ASP A 18 -8.96 6.17 17.90
CA ASP A 18 -9.09 7.63 17.78
C ASP A 18 -7.78 8.31 17.37
N TYR A 19 -6.64 7.78 17.84
CA TYR A 19 -5.33 8.26 17.44
C TYR A 19 -5.08 7.94 15.96
N ALA A 20 -5.28 6.68 15.57
CA ALA A 20 -5.07 6.18 14.22
C ALA A 20 -5.92 6.96 13.21
N GLN A 21 -7.21 7.19 13.47
CA GLN A 21 -8.06 7.97 12.56
C GLN A 21 -7.54 9.40 12.34
N ARG A 22 -6.98 10.03 13.38
CA ARG A 22 -6.46 11.41 13.32
C ARG A 22 -5.06 11.51 12.70
N SER A 23 -4.26 10.45 12.80
CA SER A 23 -2.93 10.37 12.18
C SER A 23 -2.94 9.80 10.77
N GLY A 24 -4.12 9.42 10.24
CA GLY A 24 -4.22 8.74 8.93
C GLY A 24 -3.74 7.30 8.96
N TRP A 25 -3.96 6.61 10.08
CA TRP A 25 -3.55 5.23 10.37
C TRP A 25 -2.03 5.04 10.37
N ARG A 26 -1.32 6.11 10.73
CA ARG A 26 0.14 6.12 10.87
C ARG A 26 0.54 6.07 12.32
N PHE A 27 1.55 5.26 12.64
CA PHE A 27 2.13 5.21 13.97
C PHE A 27 3.57 5.72 13.92
N ASN A 28 3.86 6.76 14.71
CA ASN A 28 5.21 7.30 14.88
C ASN A 28 5.51 7.38 16.37
N ARG A 29 6.45 6.56 16.85
CA ARG A 29 6.75 6.47 18.29
C ARG A 29 7.28 7.77 18.87
N VAL A 30 8.11 8.49 18.13
CA VAL A 30 8.69 9.77 18.61
C VAL A 30 7.59 10.81 18.82
N GLU A 31 6.67 10.93 17.85
CA GLU A 31 5.53 11.84 17.96
C GLU A 31 4.54 11.39 19.03
N PHE A 32 4.32 10.07 19.15
CA PHE A 32 3.42 9.48 20.11
C PHE A 32 3.89 9.72 21.55
N MET A 33 5.19 9.54 21.82
CA MET A 33 5.81 9.71 23.14
C MET A 33 6.08 11.16 23.51
N ARG A 34 5.93 12.11 22.59
CA ARG A 34 6.11 13.54 22.85
C ARG A 34 4.88 14.13 23.56
N LEU A 35 4.82 13.87 24.86
CA LEU A 35 3.79 14.42 25.76
C LEU A 35 4.06 15.88 26.10
N ASP A 36 5.34 16.25 26.22
CA ASP A 36 5.75 17.60 26.56
C ASP A 36 5.85 18.50 25.34
N GLY A 37 5.17 19.64 25.39
CA GLY A 37 5.28 20.73 24.41
C GLY A 37 3.94 21.21 23.86
N PRO A 38 3.95 22.34 23.13
CA PRO A 38 2.76 22.87 22.50
C PRO A 38 2.21 21.87 21.47
N GLN A 39 0.99 21.40 21.72
CA GLN A 39 0.34 20.44 20.84
C GLN A 39 -0.53 21.20 19.83
N PRO A 40 -0.25 21.09 18.52
CA PRO A 40 -1.04 21.79 17.51
C PRO A 40 -2.49 21.26 17.42
N ASN A 41 -2.76 20.07 17.97
CA ASN A 41 -4.06 19.42 17.94
C ASN A 41 -4.39 18.78 19.30
N ALA A 42 -5.23 19.46 20.09
CA ALA A 42 -5.65 19.02 21.42
C ALA A 42 -6.36 17.65 21.39
N ALA A 43 -7.18 17.39 20.37
CA ALA A 43 -7.92 16.14 20.26
C ALA A 43 -7.01 14.95 19.90
N LEU A 44 -5.96 15.17 19.09
CA LEU A 44 -4.93 14.16 18.84
C LEU A 44 -4.09 13.89 20.10
N HIS A 45 -3.83 14.92 20.91
CA HIS A 45 -3.14 14.77 22.19
C HIS A 45 -3.95 13.93 23.19
N GLU A 46 -5.24 14.24 23.37
CA GLU A 46 -6.13 13.46 24.23
C GLU A 46 -6.24 12.00 23.78
N ALA A 47 -6.36 11.75 22.47
CA ALA A 47 -6.38 10.39 21.93
C ALA A 47 -5.09 9.62 22.24
N ARG A 48 -3.91 10.27 22.17
CA ARG A 48 -2.62 9.66 22.57
C ARG A 48 -2.61 9.31 24.04
N LEU A 49 -3.02 10.22 24.92
CA LEU A 49 -3.06 9.97 26.36
C LEU A 49 -3.95 8.76 26.71
N ARG A 50 -5.12 8.65 26.06
CA ARG A 50 -6.01 7.49 26.25
C ARG A 50 -5.41 6.18 25.74
N ALA A 51 -4.71 6.20 24.61
CA ALA A 51 -4.10 5.02 23.99
C ALA A 51 -2.79 4.58 24.68
N MET A 52 -2.15 5.48 25.45
CA MET A 52 -0.81 5.28 26.03
C MET A 52 -0.65 3.96 26.81
N PRO A 53 -1.56 3.58 27.73
CA PRO A 53 -1.38 2.35 28.51
C PRO A 53 -1.28 1.11 27.62
N ALA A 54 -2.18 0.99 26.64
CA ALA A 54 -2.19 -0.14 25.69
C ALA A 54 -0.94 -0.16 24.81
N VAL A 55 -0.47 1.00 24.35
CA VAL A 55 0.77 1.12 23.56
C VAL A 55 1.99 0.65 24.36
N LEU A 56 2.12 1.04 25.63
CA LEU A 56 3.23 0.62 26.48
C LEU A 56 3.19 -0.88 26.76
N GLU A 57 2.01 -1.42 27.09
CA GLU A 57 1.80 -2.84 27.32
C GLU A 57 2.17 -3.68 26.08
N TYR A 58 1.64 -3.31 24.91
CA TYR A 58 1.97 -4.03 23.67
C TYR A 58 3.44 -3.87 23.28
N GLY A 59 4.03 -2.69 23.49
CA GLY A 59 5.45 -2.47 23.27
C GLY A 59 6.32 -3.43 24.08
N GLN A 60 5.99 -3.64 25.35
CA GLN A 60 6.65 -4.63 26.21
C GLN A 60 6.43 -6.06 25.72
N ARG A 61 5.18 -6.43 25.38
CA ARG A 61 4.85 -7.76 24.84
C ARG A 61 5.67 -8.08 23.58
N LEU A 62 5.87 -7.11 22.69
CA LEU A 62 6.68 -7.27 21.48
C LEU A 62 8.17 -7.44 21.79
N GLN A 63 8.70 -6.68 22.74
CA GLN A 63 10.09 -6.84 23.18
C GLN A 63 10.33 -8.23 23.75
N SER A 64 9.45 -8.71 24.64
CA SER A 64 9.53 -10.06 25.18
C SER A 64 9.42 -11.14 24.09
N ALA A 65 8.53 -10.95 23.11
CA ALA A 65 8.40 -11.88 21.99
C ALA A 65 9.66 -11.92 21.11
N ALA A 66 10.33 -10.78 20.91
CA ALA A 66 11.57 -10.69 20.14
C ALA A 66 12.76 -11.36 20.87
N GLU A 67 12.87 -11.18 22.19
CA GLU A 67 13.97 -11.74 22.99
C GLU A 67 13.95 -13.28 23.05
N VAL A 68 12.76 -13.87 23.13
CA VAL A 68 12.62 -15.33 23.18
C VAL A 68 12.97 -15.97 21.84
N GLY A 69 13.06 -15.18 20.76
CA GLY A 69 13.34 -15.69 19.40
C GLY A 69 12.28 -16.68 18.92
N SER A 70 11.13 -16.75 19.59
CA SER A 70 10.09 -17.71 19.26
C SER A 70 9.33 -17.21 18.04
N SER A 71 9.63 -17.80 16.90
CA SER A 71 8.80 -17.73 15.69
C SER A 71 7.36 -18.20 15.94
N GLU A 72 7.06 -18.78 17.10
CA GLU A 72 5.74 -19.28 17.48
C GLU A 72 4.86 -18.21 18.13
N SER A 73 5.37 -16.99 18.35
CA SER A 73 4.53 -15.90 18.87
C SER A 73 3.40 -15.59 17.88
N GLU A 74 2.15 -15.82 18.30
CA GLU A 74 0.97 -15.51 17.48
C GLU A 74 0.91 -14.02 17.08
N LEU A 75 1.41 -13.13 17.96
CA LEU A 75 1.58 -11.70 17.66
C LEU A 75 2.50 -11.47 16.46
N LEU A 76 3.64 -12.16 16.43
CA LEU A 76 4.61 -12.06 15.33
C LEU A 76 4.01 -12.63 14.03
N GLN A 77 3.29 -13.75 14.10
CA GLN A 77 2.63 -14.34 12.94
C GLN A 77 1.55 -13.42 12.35
N GLU A 78 0.70 -12.81 13.20
CA GLU A 78 -0.28 -11.82 12.75
C GLU A 78 0.39 -10.56 12.18
N PHE A 79 1.50 -10.10 12.77
CA PHE A 79 2.29 -8.99 12.25
C PHE A 79 2.87 -9.28 10.85
N LEU A 80 3.44 -10.47 10.64
CA LEU A 80 3.92 -10.90 9.32
C LEU A 80 2.78 -10.98 8.29
N CYS A 81 1.59 -11.43 8.72
CA CYS A 81 0.39 -11.38 7.87
C CYS A 81 0.00 -9.94 7.51
N CYS A 82 0.10 -9.01 8.46
CA CYS A 82 -0.14 -7.58 8.22
C CYS A 82 0.86 -7.01 7.19
N GLN A 83 2.15 -7.30 7.33
CA GLN A 83 3.18 -6.85 6.38
C GLN A 83 2.90 -7.35 4.95
N LYS A 84 2.53 -8.63 4.79
CA LYS A 84 2.16 -9.20 3.49
C LYS A 84 0.93 -8.52 2.89
N LEU A 85 -0.10 -8.28 3.71
CA LEU A 85 -1.31 -7.61 3.26
C LEU A 85 -1.02 -6.18 2.78
N VAL A 86 -0.24 -5.41 3.54
CA VAL A 86 0.14 -4.04 3.18
C VAL A 86 1.03 -4.02 1.93
N SER A 87 1.96 -4.97 1.79
CA SER A 87 2.82 -5.10 0.61
C SER A 87 2.01 -5.41 -0.65
N SER A 88 1.08 -6.37 -0.56
CA SER A 88 0.18 -6.73 -1.67
C SER A 88 -0.70 -5.55 -2.08
N GLU A 89 -1.24 -4.82 -1.11
CA GLU A 89 -2.05 -3.62 -1.38
C GLU A 89 -1.23 -2.49 -2.03
N ALA A 90 0.01 -2.29 -1.58
CA ALA A 90 0.92 -1.31 -2.16
C ALA A 90 1.20 -1.61 -3.63
N VAL A 91 1.42 -2.89 -3.97
CA VAL A 91 1.64 -3.35 -5.35
C VAL A 91 0.38 -3.15 -6.19
N LEU A 92 -0.79 -3.53 -5.68
CA LEU A 92 -2.05 -3.28 -6.37
C LEU A 92 -2.24 -1.79 -6.68
N ASN A 93 -2.03 -0.90 -5.70
CA ASN A 93 -2.14 0.54 -5.88
C ASN A 93 -1.12 1.10 -6.89
N ALA A 94 0.10 0.56 -6.90
CA ALA A 94 1.10 0.92 -7.90
C ALA A 94 0.66 0.51 -9.32
N ILE A 95 0.18 -0.74 -9.49
CA ILE A 95 -0.32 -1.24 -10.79
C ILE A 95 -1.50 -0.37 -11.27
N ILE A 96 -2.46 -0.04 -10.39
CA ILE A 96 -3.60 0.85 -10.73
C ILE A 96 -3.08 2.21 -11.19
N SER A 97 -2.12 2.79 -10.48
CA SER A 97 -1.60 4.12 -10.78
C SER A 97 -0.87 4.15 -12.13
N ILE A 98 -0.09 3.11 -12.43
CA ILE A 98 0.58 2.94 -13.73
C ILE A 98 -0.46 2.76 -14.85
N CYS A 99 -1.46 1.89 -14.67
CA CYS A 99 -2.52 1.70 -15.67
C CYS A 99 -3.27 3.01 -15.99
N LYS A 100 -3.54 3.83 -14.96
CA LYS A 100 -4.13 5.17 -15.12
C LYS A 100 -3.20 6.12 -15.87
N ALA A 101 -1.92 6.16 -15.48
CA ALA A 101 -0.94 7.05 -16.09
C ALA A 101 -0.62 6.70 -17.55
N LEU A 102 -0.73 5.43 -17.93
CA LEU A 102 -0.63 4.97 -19.32
C LEU A 102 -1.92 5.19 -20.12
N GLU A 103 -3.00 5.64 -19.46
CA GLU A 103 -4.35 5.79 -20.01
C GLU A 103 -4.86 4.50 -20.67
N LEU A 104 -4.62 3.36 -20.02
CA LEU A 104 -5.10 2.09 -20.54
C LEU A 104 -6.64 2.09 -20.59
N PRO A 105 -7.27 1.49 -21.62
CA PRO A 105 -8.72 1.52 -21.78
C PRO A 105 -9.48 1.10 -20.52
N GLY A 106 -10.38 1.97 -20.05
CA GLY A 106 -11.19 1.73 -18.85
C GLY A 106 -10.58 2.22 -17.53
N PHE A 107 -9.39 2.84 -17.54
CA PHE A 107 -8.81 3.53 -16.38
C PHE A 107 -8.93 5.06 -16.44
N ASP A 108 -9.53 5.60 -17.50
CA ASP A 108 -9.77 7.03 -17.72
C ASP A 108 -10.95 7.60 -16.90
N GLY A 109 -11.59 6.78 -16.06
CA GLY A 109 -12.74 7.16 -15.24
C GLY A 109 -14.05 7.29 -16.04
N LYS A 110 -14.03 7.09 -17.36
CA LYS A 110 -15.26 7.01 -18.16
C LYS A 110 -15.75 5.58 -18.06
N ALA A 111 -16.84 5.38 -17.31
CA ALA A 111 -17.49 4.08 -17.21
C ALA A 111 -17.89 3.60 -18.62
N THR A 112 -17.08 2.73 -19.22
CA THR A 112 -17.51 2.00 -20.40
C THR A 112 -18.59 1.04 -19.95
N ALA A 113 -19.86 1.38 -20.21
CA ALA A 113 -21.04 0.54 -19.99
C ALA A 113 -21.05 -0.71 -20.91
N GLY A 114 -19.87 -1.26 -21.20
CA GLY A 114 -19.70 -2.47 -21.98
C GLY A 114 -20.12 -3.65 -21.12
N ARG A 115 -21.25 -4.27 -21.49
CA ARG A 115 -21.75 -5.54 -20.96
C ARG A 115 -20.60 -6.53 -20.83
N GLY A 116 -20.14 -6.78 -19.60
CA GLY A 116 -19.14 -7.80 -19.32
C GLY A 116 -19.69 -9.16 -19.77
N SER A 117 -19.00 -9.79 -20.71
CA SER A 117 -19.18 -11.21 -21.01
C SER A 117 -18.88 -11.97 -19.71
N GLY A 118 -19.90 -12.61 -19.13
CA GLY A 118 -19.92 -13.14 -17.76
C GLY A 118 -19.02 -14.35 -17.47
N SER A 119 -17.80 -14.39 -18.00
CA SER A 119 -16.80 -15.39 -17.64
C SER A 119 -16.09 -15.00 -16.34
N GLY A 120 -16.29 -15.77 -15.28
CA GLY A 120 -15.66 -15.57 -13.97
C GLY A 120 -14.11 -15.58 -13.97
N PHE A 121 -13.47 -15.96 -15.07
CA PHE A 121 -12.01 -15.90 -15.24
C PHE A 121 -11.47 -14.49 -15.50
N ASP A 122 -12.32 -13.50 -15.78
CA ASP A 122 -11.88 -12.14 -16.16
C ASP A 122 -11.55 -11.25 -14.96
N VAL A 123 -11.30 -11.80 -13.76
CA VAL A 123 -10.89 -11.04 -12.54
C VAL A 123 -9.49 -11.41 -12.03
N ALA A 124 -8.82 -12.39 -12.65
CA ALA A 124 -7.52 -12.92 -12.22
C ALA A 124 -6.35 -11.99 -12.65
N TYR A 125 -6.31 -10.77 -12.11
CA TYR A 125 -5.31 -9.76 -12.52
C TYR A 125 -3.86 -10.10 -12.12
N HIS A 126 -3.67 -11.03 -11.18
CA HIS A 126 -2.35 -11.46 -10.71
C HIS A 126 -1.56 -12.28 -11.76
N ASP A 127 -2.21 -12.75 -12.82
CA ASP A 127 -1.54 -13.44 -13.93
C ASP A 127 -0.78 -12.43 -14.81
N MET A 128 0.49 -12.21 -14.46
CA MET A 128 1.40 -11.30 -15.16
C MET A 128 2.01 -11.89 -16.43
N THR A 129 1.61 -13.11 -16.84
CA THR A 129 2.05 -13.70 -18.12
C THR A 129 1.25 -13.16 -19.31
N ALA A 130 0.09 -12.57 -19.05
CA ALA A 130 -0.78 -12.00 -20.07
C ALA A 130 -0.26 -10.65 -20.61
N PRO A 131 -0.69 -10.22 -21.80
CA PRO A 131 -0.42 -8.87 -22.29
C PRO A 131 -0.95 -7.79 -21.33
N LEU A 132 -0.28 -6.63 -21.30
CA LEU A 132 -0.61 -5.52 -20.39
C LEU A 132 -2.10 -5.12 -20.43
N GLU A 133 -2.71 -5.08 -21.62
CA GLU A 133 -4.11 -4.72 -21.77
C GLU A 133 -5.07 -5.74 -21.15
N VAL A 134 -4.70 -7.02 -21.21
CA VAL A 134 -5.48 -8.10 -20.60
C VAL A 134 -5.38 -8.01 -19.07
N ILE A 135 -4.18 -7.74 -18.53
CA ILE A 135 -3.96 -7.52 -17.10
C ILE A 135 -4.79 -6.31 -16.63
N ALA A 136 -4.72 -5.19 -17.34
CA ALA A 136 -5.47 -3.98 -17.03
C ALA A 136 -6.99 -4.23 -17.03
N ARG A 137 -7.52 -4.94 -18.05
CA ARG A 137 -8.94 -5.32 -18.08
C ARG A 137 -9.34 -6.16 -16.87
N ARG A 138 -8.56 -7.20 -16.54
CA ARG A 138 -8.82 -8.08 -15.39
C ARG A 138 -8.78 -7.31 -14.08
N LEU A 139 -7.82 -6.41 -13.92
CA LEU A 139 -7.70 -5.53 -12.77
C LEU A 139 -8.93 -4.63 -12.62
N ARG A 140 -9.38 -4.01 -13.72
CA ARG A 140 -10.60 -3.19 -13.70
C ARG A 140 -11.82 -3.99 -13.28
N ASN A 141 -12.00 -5.20 -13.80
CA ASN A 141 -13.11 -6.06 -13.43
C ASN A 141 -13.04 -6.47 -11.95
N HIS A 142 -11.84 -6.76 -11.45
CA HIS A 142 -11.60 -7.02 -10.02
C HIS A 142 -12.01 -5.83 -9.15
N LEU A 143 -11.64 -4.60 -9.53
CA LEU A 143 -12.05 -3.38 -8.83
C LEU A 143 -13.55 -3.16 -8.89
N ALA A 144 -14.17 -3.34 -10.06
CA ALA A 144 -15.62 -3.22 -10.21
C ALA A 144 -16.39 -4.22 -9.34
N MET A 145 -15.86 -5.46 -9.20
CA MET A 145 -16.42 -6.47 -8.30
C MET A 145 -16.34 -6.04 -6.82
N ILE A 146 -15.23 -5.42 -6.40
CA ILE A 146 -15.08 -4.87 -5.04
C ILE A 146 -16.05 -3.70 -4.84
N ASP A 147 -16.13 -2.78 -5.79
CA ASP A 147 -16.97 -1.58 -5.72
C ASP A 147 -18.47 -1.89 -5.76
N ALA A 148 -18.87 -3.00 -6.40
CA ALA A 148 -20.26 -3.46 -6.43
C ALA A 148 -20.78 -3.90 -5.05
N ASN A 149 -19.90 -4.16 -4.08
CA ASN A 149 -20.26 -4.54 -2.72
C ASN A 149 -19.64 -3.56 -1.71
N GLU A 150 -20.42 -2.54 -1.34
CA GLU A 150 -19.98 -1.47 -0.42
C GLU A 150 -19.47 -2.02 0.92
N GLU A 151 -20.15 -2.99 1.51
CA GLU A 151 -19.75 -3.60 2.78
C GLU A 151 -18.41 -4.35 2.65
N ALA A 152 -18.22 -5.10 1.57
CA ALA A 152 -16.96 -5.79 1.31
C ALA A 152 -15.81 -4.79 1.09
N ARG A 153 -16.07 -3.68 0.39
CA ARG A 153 -15.11 -2.59 0.19
C ARG A 153 -14.73 -1.92 1.51
N GLU A 154 -15.70 -1.61 2.36
CA GLU A 154 -15.46 -1.02 3.68
C GLU A 154 -14.66 -1.96 4.58
N ARG A 155 -15.02 -3.25 4.63
CA ARG A 155 -14.27 -4.26 5.38
C ARG A 155 -12.84 -4.42 4.89
N ARG A 156 -12.64 -4.46 3.58
CA ARG A 156 -11.30 -4.51 2.97
C ARG A 156 -10.48 -3.29 3.35
N ASN A 157 -11.04 -2.09 3.23
CA ASN A 157 -10.36 -0.85 3.57
C ASN A 157 -9.98 -0.81 5.07
N ALA A 158 -10.92 -1.13 5.96
CA ALA A 158 -10.67 -1.20 7.40
C ALA A 158 -9.54 -2.18 7.73
N ARG A 159 -9.54 -3.37 7.12
CA ARG A 159 -8.50 -4.39 7.32
C ARG A 159 -7.11 -3.91 6.87
N VAL A 160 -7.02 -3.26 5.71
CA VAL A 160 -5.74 -2.69 5.21
C VAL A 160 -5.23 -1.59 6.15
N LEU A 161 -6.10 -0.69 6.61
CA LEU A 161 -5.74 0.40 7.51
C LEU A 161 -5.24 -0.13 8.86
N GLN A 162 -5.94 -1.12 9.43
CA GLN A 162 -5.49 -1.80 10.66
C GLN A 162 -4.14 -2.49 10.46
N ALA A 163 -3.96 -3.22 9.35
CA ALA A 163 -2.69 -3.88 9.05
C ALA A 163 -1.53 -2.89 8.86
N SER A 164 -1.79 -1.74 8.23
CA SER A 164 -0.82 -0.64 8.10
C SER A 164 -0.41 -0.12 9.47
N PHE A 165 -1.37 0.16 10.34
CA PHE A 165 -1.10 0.63 11.71
C PHE A 165 -0.29 -0.39 12.51
N ILE A 166 -0.68 -1.67 12.50
CA ILE A 166 0.03 -2.76 13.18
C ILE A 166 1.46 -2.90 12.64
N THR A 167 1.63 -2.79 11.32
CA THR A 167 2.94 -2.87 10.67
C THR A 167 3.85 -1.74 11.16
N GLU A 168 3.39 -0.49 11.14
CA GLU A 168 4.21 0.63 11.62
C GLU A 168 4.49 0.55 13.12
N PHE A 169 3.50 0.15 13.91
CA PHE A 169 3.67 -0.07 15.35
C PHE A 169 4.76 -1.11 15.64
N GLY A 170 4.70 -2.27 14.98
CA GLY A 170 5.67 -3.35 15.16
C GLY A 170 7.09 -2.90 14.77
N LEU A 171 7.24 -2.20 13.65
CA LEU A 171 8.53 -1.67 13.20
C LEU A 171 9.12 -0.65 14.18
N GLU A 172 8.30 0.24 14.76
CA GLU A 172 8.72 1.21 15.79
C GLU A 172 9.12 0.56 17.13
N HIS A 173 8.73 -0.71 17.34
CA HIS A 173 9.08 -1.51 18.51
C HIS A 173 10.13 -2.58 18.22
N GLY A 174 10.82 -2.49 17.07
CA GLY A 174 11.98 -3.32 16.76
C GLY A 174 11.65 -4.68 16.15
N LEU A 175 10.39 -4.93 15.75
CA LEU A 175 10.09 -6.12 14.95
C LEU A 175 10.76 -6.00 13.57
N PRO A 176 11.22 -7.12 12.98
CA PRO A 176 11.91 -7.10 11.71
C PRO A 176 10.96 -6.75 10.56
N GLU A 177 11.43 -5.89 9.65
CA GLU A 177 10.81 -5.70 8.35
C GLU A 177 11.08 -6.93 7.48
N VAL A 178 10.02 -7.57 7.00
CA VAL A 178 10.09 -8.76 6.15
C VAL A 178 9.53 -8.42 4.78
N ARG A 179 10.39 -8.56 3.77
CA ARG A 179 10.02 -8.33 2.38
C ARG A 179 9.12 -9.47 1.89
N ASP A 180 8.09 -9.12 1.14
CA ASP A 180 7.22 -10.10 0.49
C ASP A 180 7.71 -10.36 -0.95
N PRO A 181 8.45 -11.47 -1.19
CA PRO A 181 8.97 -11.77 -2.52
C PRO A 181 7.87 -11.97 -3.56
N THR A 182 6.66 -12.37 -3.13
CA THR A 182 5.53 -12.59 -4.04
C THR A 182 5.02 -11.27 -4.58
N ALA A 183 4.82 -10.28 -3.71
CA ALA A 183 4.40 -8.94 -4.09
C ALA A 183 5.46 -8.25 -4.97
N GLU A 184 6.74 -8.38 -4.60
CA GLU A 184 7.84 -7.82 -5.39
C GLU A 184 7.96 -8.44 -6.78
N ALA A 185 7.87 -9.77 -6.88
CA ALA A 185 7.89 -10.47 -8.17
C ALA A 185 6.71 -10.02 -9.05
N MET A 186 5.51 -9.92 -8.48
CA MET A 186 4.33 -9.44 -9.20
C MET A 186 4.51 -8.03 -9.77
N LEU A 187 5.07 -7.10 -8.99
CA LEU A 187 5.34 -5.74 -9.48
C LEU A 187 6.41 -5.76 -10.58
N SER A 188 7.49 -6.52 -10.39
CA SER A 188 8.56 -6.65 -11.39
C SER A 188 8.05 -7.21 -12.71
N ASP A 189 7.26 -8.29 -12.66
CA ASP A 189 6.67 -8.93 -13.84
C ASP A 189 5.70 -7.97 -14.55
N PHE A 190 4.91 -7.21 -13.78
CA PHE A 190 4.04 -6.17 -14.34
C PHE A 190 4.83 -5.09 -15.08
N LEU A 191 5.92 -4.57 -14.50
CA LEU A 191 6.77 -3.55 -15.13
C LEU A 191 7.46 -4.07 -16.40
N LEU A 192 7.77 -5.37 -16.46
CA LEU A 192 8.22 -6.02 -17.68
C LEU A 192 7.14 -5.95 -18.77
N ARG A 193 5.88 -6.24 -18.44
CA ARG A 193 4.74 -6.09 -19.39
C ARG A 193 4.56 -4.64 -19.84
N VAL A 194 4.78 -3.67 -18.96
CA VAL A 194 4.74 -2.23 -19.29
C VAL A 194 5.84 -1.87 -20.30
N THR A 195 7.05 -2.39 -20.11
CA THR A 195 8.18 -2.14 -21.01
C THR A 195 7.94 -2.76 -22.38
N GLU A 196 7.45 -3.99 -22.45
CA GLU A 196 7.07 -4.64 -23.70
C GLU A 196 5.97 -3.88 -24.44
N TRP A 197 4.97 -3.37 -23.71
CA TRP A 197 3.91 -2.55 -24.27
C TRP A 197 4.45 -1.24 -24.86
N GLY A 198 5.36 -0.57 -24.16
CA GLY A 198 6.01 0.65 -24.62
C GLY A 198 6.78 0.49 -25.94
N ARG A 199 7.24 -0.73 -26.27
CA ARG A 199 7.99 -1.01 -27.51
C ARG A 199 7.11 -1.18 -28.76
N ARG A 200 5.78 -1.24 -28.62
CA ARG A 200 4.88 -1.51 -29.76
C ARG A 200 4.77 -0.34 -30.73
N ASP A 201 4.72 0.88 -30.21
CA ASP A 201 4.65 2.10 -31.01
C ASP A 201 5.22 3.32 -30.26
N ARG A 202 5.47 4.39 -31.03
CA ARG A 202 6.08 5.63 -30.50
C ARG A 202 5.21 6.31 -29.44
N ALA A 203 3.89 6.27 -29.55
CA ALA A 203 3.00 6.93 -28.60
C ALA A 203 2.99 6.20 -27.25
N SER A 204 2.95 4.87 -27.26
CA SER A 204 3.12 4.02 -26.09
C SER A 204 4.48 4.23 -25.43
N ALA A 205 5.56 4.35 -26.21
CA ALA A 205 6.89 4.67 -25.69
C ALA A 205 6.86 6.00 -24.92
N GLU A 206 6.39 7.09 -25.53
CA GLU A 206 6.34 8.42 -24.88
C GLU A 206 5.49 8.43 -23.59
N ARG A 207 4.41 7.64 -23.52
CA ARG A 207 3.61 7.49 -22.29
C ARG A 207 4.37 6.76 -21.18
N VAL A 208 5.09 5.70 -21.53
CA VAL A 208 5.97 5.02 -20.58
C VAL A 208 7.05 5.99 -20.12
N LYS A 209 7.62 6.80 -21.03
CA LYS A 209 8.64 7.79 -20.71
C LYS A 209 8.20 8.83 -19.68
N SER A 210 6.94 9.25 -19.75
CA SER A 210 6.36 10.27 -18.87
C SER A 210 5.94 9.74 -17.50
N LEU A 211 6.04 8.43 -17.25
CA LEU A 211 5.74 7.85 -15.95
C LEU A 211 6.73 8.34 -14.89
N ASN A 212 6.29 9.29 -14.07
CA ASN A 212 6.99 9.63 -12.84
C ASN A 212 6.64 8.59 -11.75
N LEU A 213 7.41 7.50 -11.74
CA LEU A 213 7.22 6.38 -10.81
C LEU A 213 7.50 6.75 -9.35
N GLU A 214 8.36 7.74 -9.09
CA GLU A 214 8.75 8.11 -7.73
C GLU A 214 7.64 8.81 -6.95
N GLY A 215 6.78 9.57 -7.64
CA GLY A 215 5.67 10.30 -7.02
C GLY A 215 4.42 9.47 -6.74
N GLN A 216 4.34 8.24 -7.27
CA GLN A 216 3.12 7.44 -7.21
C GLN A 216 3.01 6.54 -5.98
N VAL A 217 4.12 6.25 -5.29
CA VAL A 217 4.09 5.41 -4.08
C VAL A 217 3.94 6.29 -2.84
N PRO A 218 2.91 6.05 -2.00
CA PRO A 218 2.69 6.82 -0.78
C PRO A 218 3.93 6.87 0.11
N PRO A 219 4.26 8.02 0.73
CA PRO A 219 5.36 8.08 1.67
C PRO A 219 5.05 7.20 2.88
N GLY A 220 5.97 6.33 3.26
CA GLY A 220 5.85 5.54 4.49
C GLY A 220 6.83 4.39 4.57
N ARG A 221 7.02 3.86 5.79
CA ARG A 221 7.89 2.71 6.02
C ARG A 221 7.31 1.44 5.41
N ALA A 222 5.99 1.25 5.55
CA ALA A 222 5.30 0.10 4.97
C ALA A 222 5.36 0.04 3.43
N HIS A 223 5.72 1.15 2.77
CA HIS A 223 5.90 1.23 1.31
C HIS A 223 7.38 1.41 0.90
N ALA A 224 8.32 1.38 1.84
CA ALA A 224 9.74 1.53 1.56
C ALA A 224 10.25 0.36 0.70
N ALA A 225 9.85 -0.88 1.02
CA ALA A 225 10.18 -2.06 0.22
C ALA A 225 9.68 -1.97 -1.23
N THR A 226 8.42 -1.56 -1.45
CA THR A 226 7.87 -1.39 -2.80
C THR A 226 8.61 -0.32 -3.58
N ARG A 227 8.95 0.82 -2.95
CA ARG A 227 9.79 1.86 -3.57
C ARG A 227 11.17 1.33 -3.92
N ALA A 228 11.82 0.63 -3.00
CA ALA A 228 13.13 0.04 -3.23
C ALA A 228 13.12 -1.04 -4.33
N ALA A 229 12.03 -1.81 -4.46
CA ALA A 229 11.84 -2.75 -5.56
C ALA A 229 11.69 -2.01 -6.90
N LEU A 230 10.89 -0.94 -6.93
CA LEU A 230 10.70 -0.09 -8.10
C LEU A 230 12.01 0.57 -8.55
N SER A 231 12.75 1.16 -7.61
CA SER A 231 14.06 1.78 -7.88
C SER A 231 15.08 0.76 -8.39
N ARG A 232 15.18 -0.41 -7.77
CA ARG A 232 16.09 -1.47 -8.24
C ARG A 232 15.70 -2.01 -9.61
N TRP A 233 14.41 -2.18 -9.87
CA TRP A 233 13.94 -2.60 -11.19
C TRP A 233 14.33 -1.55 -12.23
N VAL A 234 14.09 -0.26 -11.94
CA VAL A 234 14.50 0.83 -12.81
C VAL A 234 15.99 0.73 -13.10
N GLU A 235 16.84 0.67 -12.08
CA GLU A 235 18.30 0.59 -12.17
C GLU A 235 18.77 -0.60 -13.04
N GLN A 236 18.21 -1.78 -12.82
CA GLN A 236 18.58 -3.00 -13.55
C GLN A 236 18.14 -2.95 -15.01
N ASN A 237 17.00 -2.32 -15.30
CA ASN A 237 16.43 -2.26 -16.64
C ASN A 237 16.81 -0.99 -17.40
N GLN A 238 17.63 -0.09 -16.84
CA GLN A 238 17.99 1.18 -17.49
C GLN A 238 18.53 0.98 -18.92
N ARG A 239 19.33 -0.06 -19.17
CA ARG A 239 19.89 -0.32 -20.51
C ARG A 239 18.83 -0.75 -21.51
N GLU A 240 17.92 -1.63 -21.10
CA GLU A 240 16.79 -2.06 -21.93
C GLU A 240 15.78 -0.94 -22.16
N VAL A 241 15.61 -0.07 -21.17
CA VAL A 241 14.74 1.10 -21.18
C VAL A 241 15.34 2.22 -22.03
N LEU A 242 16.68 2.38 -22.06
CA LEU A 242 17.39 3.32 -22.93
C LEU A 242 17.28 2.95 -24.41
N ILE A 243 17.39 1.66 -24.75
CA ILE A 243 17.27 1.19 -26.14
C ILE A 243 15.82 1.28 -26.64
N GLY A 244 14.84 1.14 -25.75
CA GLY A 244 13.40 1.32 -26.05
C GLY A 244 12.88 2.76 -25.94
N GLY A 245 13.71 3.72 -25.51
CA GLY A 245 13.33 5.12 -25.25
C GLY A 245 12.81 5.33 -23.82
N ALA A 246 13.67 5.82 -22.93
CA ALA A 246 13.52 5.72 -21.47
C ALA A 246 12.57 6.69 -20.74
N VAL A 247 11.90 6.11 -19.73
CA VAL A 247 11.32 6.72 -18.51
C VAL A 247 12.32 7.64 -17.83
N ALA A 248 11.95 8.92 -17.70
CA ALA A 248 12.74 9.87 -16.92
C ALA A 248 12.50 9.62 -15.44
N VAL A 249 13.37 8.83 -14.81
CA VAL A 249 13.44 8.74 -13.34
C VAL A 249 14.18 9.99 -12.86
N ALA A 250 13.40 11.03 -12.58
CA ALA A 250 13.89 12.28 -12.02
C ALA A 250 14.33 12.01 -10.58
N SER A 251 15.62 11.80 -10.40
CA SER A 251 16.28 11.71 -9.11
C SER A 251 15.90 12.86 -8.17
N LEU A 252 15.17 12.54 -7.09
CA LEU A 252 15.13 13.20 -5.78
C LEU A 252 15.15 14.74 -5.77
N ALA A 253 13.97 15.35 -5.72
CA ALA A 253 13.68 16.49 -4.84
C ALA A 253 12.16 16.75 -4.79
N VAL A 254 11.64 17.10 -3.61
CA VAL A 254 10.24 17.53 -3.33
C VAL A 254 9.26 16.35 -3.23
N GLY A 255 8.49 16.14 -2.17
CA GLY A 255 8.06 17.00 -1.07
C GLY A 255 6.61 16.60 -0.76
N ALA A 256 6.32 16.31 0.51
CA ALA A 256 5.06 15.77 1.00
C ALA A 256 3.82 16.60 0.58
N ALA A 257 2.93 16.06 -0.26
CA ALA A 257 1.62 16.66 -0.51
C ALA A 257 0.59 15.75 -1.22
N LEU A 258 0.27 14.53 -0.75
CA LEU A 258 -0.85 13.77 -1.36
C LEU A 258 -1.80 12.99 -0.42
N PHE A 259 -1.80 13.23 0.90
CA PHE A 259 -2.74 12.54 1.81
C PHE A 259 -3.75 13.44 2.56
N ALA A 260 -4.17 14.55 1.96
CA ALA A 260 -5.31 15.34 2.45
C ALA A 260 -6.68 14.95 1.80
N GLY A 261 -6.70 13.99 0.87
CA GLY A 261 -7.87 13.71 0.02
C GLY A 261 -8.93 12.74 0.57
N LEU A 262 -8.63 11.94 1.58
CA LEU A 262 -9.54 10.87 2.05
C LEU A 262 -10.31 11.18 3.33
N ALA A 263 -10.20 12.40 3.89
CA ALA A 263 -10.92 12.81 5.10
C ALA A 263 -11.93 13.96 4.89
N LYS A 264 -12.17 14.42 3.65
CA LYS A 264 -13.00 15.59 3.37
C LYS A 264 -14.18 15.25 2.46
N GLY A 265 -15.14 14.50 3.02
CA GLY A 265 -16.34 14.09 2.29
C GLY A 265 -17.46 13.59 3.21
N ARG A 266 -17.79 14.36 4.25
CA ARG A 266 -19.07 14.34 4.99
C ARG A 266 -19.07 15.53 5.95
N ARG A 267 -19.48 16.69 5.44
CA ARG A 267 -20.11 17.75 6.22
C ARG A 267 -21.50 17.96 5.66
#